data_AF-A0AAW5VPV0-F1
#
_entry.id   AF-A0AAW5VPV0-F1
#
_cell.length_a   1.000
_cell.length_b   1.000
_cell.length_c   1.000
_cell.angle_alpha   90.00
_cell.angle_beta   90.00
_cell.angle_gamma   90.00
#
_symmetry.space_group_name_H-M   'P 1'
#
loop_
_entity.id
_entity.type
_entity.pdbx_description
1 polymer ?
#
loop_
_entity_poly.entity_id
_entity_poly.type
_entity_poly.pdbx_seq_one_letter_code
_entity_poly.pdbx_strand_id
1 'polypeptide(L)'
;MTFLEEWKQFSQARIGLTRTGGSISTKDMLRFRLDHARARDAVLLSPDFAKLLKDLEVLGKPFSLPALLLESQVSSKEEYLMRPDLGRRLSTDSLETIQKFTGEYDLVLMGIDGLSAKALDENYIPFLKLLMNSLSKTGLRIAPLVLTKWGRVAIGDEVGEVLNAKVSVVMIGERPGLSSADSLGVYITYRPQVGKTDESRNCISNIRPDGLVLESAANKTVYLITEVIQRKLSGVGLKDEMAPEFLREKKEGTRMVLGSGEVPSQRSKK
;
A
#
# COMPACT_ATOMS: atom_id res chain seq x y z
N MET A 1 12.29 34.14 -2.60
CA MET A 1 12.50 32.80 -3.19
C MET A 1 12.79 33.01 -4.67
N THR A 2 13.70 32.24 -5.28
CA THR A 2 13.87 32.30 -6.74
C THR A 2 12.73 31.53 -7.40
N PHE A 3 12.40 31.86 -8.66
CA PHE A 3 11.42 31.12 -9.46
C PHE A 3 11.68 29.60 -9.43
N LEU A 4 12.95 29.17 -9.43
CA LEU A 4 13.29 27.75 -9.38
C LEU A 4 13.00 27.09 -8.01
N GLU A 5 13.13 27.83 -6.91
CA GLU A 5 12.79 27.33 -5.58
C GLU A 5 11.28 27.18 -5.39
N GLU A 6 10.47 28.02 -6.05
CA GLU A 6 9.01 27.86 -6.07
C GLU A 6 8.60 26.55 -6.77
N TRP A 7 9.21 26.23 -7.91
CA TRP A 7 8.91 24.99 -8.65
C TRP A 7 9.28 23.72 -7.87
N LYS A 8 10.37 23.77 -7.10
CA LYS A 8 10.79 22.65 -6.25
C LYS A 8 9.77 22.30 -5.15
N GLN A 9 8.88 23.22 -4.77
CA GLN A 9 7.83 22.93 -3.78
C GLN A 9 6.72 22.05 -4.35
N PHE A 10 6.52 22.03 -5.67
CA PHE A 10 5.47 21.26 -6.33
C PHE A 10 5.90 19.85 -6.75
N SER A 11 7.17 19.48 -6.55
CA SER A 11 7.66 18.14 -6.93
C SER A 11 8.78 17.66 -6.02
N GLN A 12 8.72 16.40 -5.61
CA GLN A 12 9.86 15.73 -4.97
C GLN A 12 10.95 15.32 -5.96
N ALA A 13 10.71 15.44 -7.28
CA ALA A 13 11.73 15.17 -8.28
C ALA A 13 12.92 16.14 -8.13
N ARG A 14 14.12 15.65 -8.44
CA ARG A 14 15.36 16.45 -8.36
C ARG A 14 15.48 17.40 -9.55
N ILE A 15 14.64 18.43 -9.58
CA ILE A 15 14.64 19.49 -10.60
C ILE A 15 15.51 20.67 -10.17
N GLY A 16 15.94 21.48 -11.15
CA GLY A 16 16.71 22.68 -10.86
C GLY A 16 18.06 22.41 -10.21
N LEU A 17 18.71 21.31 -10.58
CA LEU A 17 20.05 20.95 -10.10
C LEU A 17 21.11 21.84 -10.72
N THR A 18 22.16 22.09 -9.96
CA THR A 18 23.30 22.87 -10.44
C THR A 18 24.13 22.00 -11.39
N ARG A 19 24.65 22.61 -12.46
CA ARG A 19 25.52 21.95 -13.44
C ARG A 19 26.94 22.49 -13.39
N THR A 20 27.90 21.62 -13.69
CA THR A 20 29.28 21.97 -13.98
C THR A 20 29.59 21.50 -15.40
N GLY A 21 29.45 22.41 -16.38
CA GLY A 21 29.48 22.07 -17.80
C GLY A 21 28.40 21.04 -18.16
N GLY A 22 28.82 19.94 -18.78
CA GLY A 22 27.96 18.82 -19.18
C GLY A 22 27.50 17.91 -18.03
N SER A 23 27.95 18.14 -16.79
CA SER A 23 27.75 17.23 -15.66
C SER A 23 26.90 17.83 -14.54
N ILE A 24 26.35 16.96 -13.68
CA ILE A 24 25.73 17.40 -12.42
C ILE A 24 26.78 17.93 -11.45
N SER A 25 26.40 18.85 -10.58
CA SER A 25 27.32 19.39 -9.58
C SER A 25 27.81 18.29 -8.61
N THR A 26 29.03 18.46 -8.08
CA THR A 26 29.59 17.54 -7.08
C THR A 26 28.67 17.42 -5.86
N LYS A 27 28.04 18.52 -5.43
CA LYS A 27 27.10 18.52 -4.30
C LYS A 27 25.88 17.64 -4.57
N ASP A 28 25.27 17.77 -5.75
CA ASP A 28 24.09 16.98 -6.13
C ASP A 28 24.45 15.50 -6.34
N MET A 29 25.64 15.22 -6.88
CA MET A 29 26.19 13.86 -6.99
C MET A 29 26.39 13.22 -5.62
N LEU A 30 26.98 13.94 -4.66
CA LEU A 30 27.17 13.44 -3.29
C LEU A 30 25.84 13.18 -2.59
N ARG A 31 24.86 14.07 -2.75
CA ARG A 31 23.50 13.87 -2.23
C ARG A 31 22.86 12.63 -2.83
N PHE A 32 22.97 12.44 -4.15
CA PHE A 32 22.47 11.24 -4.83
C PHE A 32 23.12 9.96 -4.27
N ARG A 33 24.44 9.95 -4.08
CA ARG A 33 25.16 8.78 -3.53
C ARG A 33 24.73 8.46 -2.09
N LEU A 34 24.55 9.46 -1.25
CA LEU A 34 24.05 9.28 0.12
C LEU A 34 22.66 8.65 0.12
N ASP A 35 21.75 9.21 -0.67
CA ASP A 35 20.38 8.70 -0.75
C ASP A 35 20.34 7.27 -1.33
N HIS A 36 21.23 6.97 -2.28
CA HIS A 36 21.36 5.62 -2.82
C HIS A 36 21.89 4.61 -1.78
N ALA A 37 22.87 5.01 -0.96
CA ALA A 37 23.35 4.18 0.15
C ALA A 37 22.21 3.87 1.13
N ARG A 38 21.46 4.90 1.55
CA ARG A 38 20.29 4.74 2.43
C ARG A 38 19.22 3.81 1.83
N ALA A 39 18.93 3.96 0.54
CA ALA A 39 17.96 3.12 -0.13
C ALA A 39 18.41 1.64 -0.18
N ARG A 40 19.71 1.39 -0.35
CA ARG A 40 20.27 0.03 -0.29
C ARG A 40 20.16 -0.57 1.12
N ASP A 41 20.49 0.20 2.14
CA ASP A 41 20.38 -0.24 3.54
C ASP A 41 18.93 -0.58 3.88
N ALA A 42 17.97 0.25 3.43
CA ALA A 42 16.55 0.03 3.67
C ALA A 42 16.02 -1.31 3.13
N VAL A 43 16.57 -1.83 2.03
CA VAL A 43 16.19 -3.14 1.46
C VAL A 43 16.57 -4.29 2.42
N LEU A 44 17.67 -4.14 3.16
CA LEU A 44 18.19 -5.18 4.06
C LEU A 44 17.52 -5.16 5.44
N LEU A 45 16.82 -4.08 5.79
CA LEU A 45 16.06 -4.01 7.03
C LEU A 45 14.94 -5.07 7.05
N SER A 46 14.58 -5.45 8.27
CA SER A 46 13.47 -6.35 8.56
C SER A 46 12.47 -5.63 9.48
N PRO A 47 11.16 -5.75 9.23
CA PRO A 47 10.16 -5.17 10.12
C PRO A 47 10.24 -5.77 11.53
N ASP A 48 9.73 -5.04 12.51
CA ASP A 48 9.54 -5.55 13.87
C ASP A 48 8.25 -6.42 13.91
N PHE A 49 8.36 -7.65 13.42
CA PHE A 49 7.23 -8.59 13.37
C PHE A 49 6.62 -8.88 14.74
N ALA A 50 7.42 -8.86 15.81
CA ALA A 50 6.91 -9.09 17.16
C ALA A 50 5.98 -7.96 17.61
N LYS A 51 6.40 -6.70 17.37
CA LYS A 51 5.56 -5.53 17.61
C LYS A 51 4.34 -5.52 16.70
N LEU A 52 4.52 -5.74 15.40
CA LEU A 52 3.43 -5.74 14.42
C LEU A 52 2.37 -6.80 14.73
N LEU A 53 2.78 -8.01 15.15
CA LEU A 53 1.85 -9.05 15.56
C LEU A 53 1.03 -8.63 16.78
N LYS A 54 1.68 -8.06 17.80
CA LYS A 54 1.00 -7.56 19.01
C LYS A 54 0.00 -6.45 18.67
N ASP A 55 0.38 -5.51 17.80
CA ASP A 55 -0.51 -4.43 17.35
C ASP A 55 -1.69 -5.00 16.53
N LEU A 56 -1.44 -6.04 15.73
CA LEU A 56 -2.46 -6.75 14.96
C LEU A 56 -3.47 -7.50 15.85
N GLU A 57 -3.00 -8.15 16.91
CA GLU A 57 -3.85 -8.79 17.91
C GLU A 57 -4.75 -7.76 18.61
N VAL A 58 -4.18 -6.61 19.02
CA VAL A 58 -4.96 -5.52 19.63
C VAL A 58 -6.03 -5.00 18.67
N LEU A 59 -5.69 -4.86 17.39
CA LEU A 59 -6.62 -4.39 16.37
C LEU A 59 -7.72 -5.41 16.05
N GLY A 60 -7.41 -6.72 16.08
CA GLY A 60 -8.36 -7.81 15.81
C GLY A 60 -9.33 -8.11 16.95
N LYS A 61 -8.94 -7.85 18.21
CA LYS A 61 -9.74 -8.12 19.43
C LYS A 61 -11.20 -7.64 19.37
N PRO A 62 -11.49 -6.37 19.01
CA PRO A 62 -12.87 -5.87 18.93
C PRO A 62 -13.76 -6.61 17.92
N PHE A 63 -13.15 -7.29 16.95
CA PHE A 63 -13.83 -8.04 15.89
C PHE A 63 -13.77 -9.55 16.10
N SER A 64 -13.21 -10.01 17.23
CA SER A 64 -12.95 -11.43 17.50
C SER A 64 -12.13 -12.12 16.40
N LEU A 65 -11.22 -11.39 15.77
CA LEU A 65 -10.32 -11.91 14.74
C LEU A 65 -8.97 -12.28 15.34
N PRO A 66 -8.51 -13.54 15.23
CA PRO A 66 -7.16 -13.91 15.63
C PRO A 66 -6.14 -13.31 14.65
N ALA A 67 -4.92 -13.09 15.14
CA ALA A 67 -3.78 -12.68 14.33
C ALA A 67 -2.83 -13.88 14.13
N LEU A 68 -2.39 -14.11 12.89
CA LEU A 68 -1.51 -15.21 12.53
C LEU A 68 -0.19 -14.64 12.01
N LEU A 69 0.93 -15.11 12.56
CA LEU A 69 2.26 -14.90 11.99
C LEU A 69 2.66 -16.15 11.21
N LEU A 70 2.92 -15.98 9.92
CA LEU A 70 3.30 -17.04 9.00
C LEU A 70 4.64 -16.70 8.34
N GLU A 71 5.26 -17.68 7.71
CA GLU A 71 6.48 -17.54 6.93
C GLU A 71 6.31 -18.20 5.55
N SER A 72 6.98 -17.63 4.54
CA SER A 72 7.09 -18.29 3.23
C SER A 72 8.11 -19.44 3.27
N GLN A 73 8.33 -20.10 2.14
CA GLN A 73 9.37 -21.15 2.02
C GLN A 73 10.81 -20.60 2.06
N VAL A 74 10.97 -19.29 2.19
CA VAL A 74 12.27 -18.63 2.22
C VAL A 74 12.93 -18.79 3.59
N SER A 75 14.22 -19.07 3.59
CA SER A 75 15.04 -19.27 4.80
C SER A 75 15.96 -18.09 5.14
N SER A 76 16.26 -17.20 4.18
CA SER A 76 17.13 -16.04 4.39
C SER A 76 16.76 -14.83 3.53
N LYS A 77 17.29 -13.65 3.87
CA LYS A 77 17.04 -12.42 3.10
C LYS A 77 17.67 -12.52 1.69
N GLU A 78 18.84 -13.14 1.56
CA GLU A 78 19.51 -13.36 0.28
C GLU A 78 18.65 -14.25 -0.62
N GLU A 79 18.12 -15.34 -0.07
CA GLU A 79 17.21 -16.23 -0.79
C GLU A 79 15.92 -15.50 -1.18
N TYR A 80 15.34 -14.68 -0.30
CA TYR A 80 14.17 -13.87 -0.61
C TYR A 80 14.37 -13.00 -1.87
N LEU A 81 15.56 -12.40 -2.01
CA LEU A 81 15.90 -11.53 -3.14
C LEU A 81 16.13 -12.29 -4.43
N MET A 82 16.67 -13.51 -4.36
CA MET A 82 17.04 -14.31 -5.54
C MET A 82 15.96 -15.31 -5.98
N ARG A 83 15.08 -15.74 -5.08
CA ARG A 83 14.07 -16.79 -5.27
C ARG A 83 12.66 -16.27 -5.02
N PRO A 84 12.13 -15.45 -5.94
CA PRO A 84 10.77 -14.93 -5.81
C PRO A 84 9.71 -16.03 -5.83
N ASP A 85 10.00 -17.19 -6.41
CA ASP A 85 9.14 -18.38 -6.41
C ASP A 85 8.86 -18.91 -5.00
N LEU A 86 9.87 -18.97 -4.13
CA LEU A 86 9.72 -19.43 -2.74
C LEU A 86 8.92 -18.44 -1.90
N GLY A 87 9.11 -17.14 -2.12
CA GLY A 87 8.34 -16.10 -1.43
C GLY A 87 6.86 -16.05 -1.83
N ARG A 88 6.44 -16.80 -2.86
CA ARG A 88 5.03 -16.93 -3.28
C ARG A 88 4.32 -18.11 -2.61
N ARG A 89 5.03 -18.90 -1.79
CA ARG A 89 4.53 -20.13 -1.16
C ARG A 89 4.75 -20.08 0.34
N LEU A 90 3.78 -20.55 1.12
CA LEU A 90 3.92 -20.77 2.56
C LEU A 90 4.89 -21.91 2.86
N SER A 91 5.60 -21.79 3.98
CA SER A 91 6.30 -22.94 4.57
C SER A 91 5.31 -24.02 4.99
N THR A 92 5.79 -25.27 5.10
CA THR A 92 4.96 -26.40 5.53
C THR A 92 4.32 -26.13 6.90
N ASP A 93 5.10 -25.64 7.87
CA ASP A 93 4.61 -25.32 9.22
C ASP A 93 3.54 -24.21 9.22
N SER A 94 3.71 -23.20 8.36
CA SER A 94 2.74 -22.11 8.20
C SER A 94 1.45 -22.61 7.56
N LEU A 95 1.56 -23.52 6.59
CA LEU A 95 0.44 -24.14 5.92
C LEU A 95 -0.36 -25.04 6.88
N GLU A 96 0.30 -25.84 7.71
CA GLU A 96 -0.37 -26.62 8.77
C GLU A 96 -1.05 -25.72 9.82
N THR A 97 -0.43 -24.58 10.14
CA THR A 97 -0.97 -23.60 11.09
C THR A 97 -2.23 -22.94 10.55
N ILE A 98 -2.21 -22.45 9.31
CA ILE A 98 -3.35 -21.72 8.73
C ILE A 98 -4.54 -22.63 8.38
N GLN A 99 -4.28 -23.90 8.04
CA GLN A 99 -5.34 -24.89 7.78
C GLN A 99 -6.31 -25.08 8.96
N LYS A 100 -5.85 -24.87 10.20
CA LYS A 100 -6.69 -24.92 11.41
C LYS A 100 -7.77 -23.83 11.45
N PHE A 101 -7.63 -22.81 10.62
CA PHE A 101 -8.55 -21.67 10.51
C PHE A 101 -9.35 -21.69 9.21
N THR A 102 -9.35 -22.80 8.47
CA THR A 102 -10.15 -22.96 7.25
C THR A 102 -11.62 -22.71 7.56
N GLY A 103 -12.30 -21.95 6.70
CA GLY A 103 -13.70 -21.60 6.88
C GLY A 103 -14.35 -21.15 5.58
N GLU A 104 -15.40 -20.35 5.70
CA GLU A 104 -15.98 -19.63 4.56
C GLU A 104 -15.88 -18.15 4.88
N TYR A 105 -15.00 -17.44 4.19
CA TYR A 105 -14.77 -16.02 4.42
C TYR A 105 -15.07 -15.22 3.16
N ASP A 106 -15.53 -13.99 3.33
CA ASP A 106 -15.64 -13.06 2.21
C ASP A 106 -14.28 -12.42 1.91
N LEU A 107 -13.46 -12.21 2.95
CA LEU A 107 -12.25 -11.41 2.86
C LEU A 107 -11.14 -11.96 3.76
N VAL A 108 -9.92 -12.04 3.22
CA VAL A 108 -8.69 -12.15 4.02
C VAL A 108 -7.86 -10.87 3.85
N LEU A 109 -7.38 -10.35 4.98
CA LEU A 109 -6.50 -9.18 5.06
C LEU A 109 -5.11 -9.67 5.49
N MET A 110 -4.10 -9.41 4.66
CA MET A 110 -2.73 -9.88 4.87
C MET A 110 -1.73 -8.74 4.79
N GLY A 111 -0.87 -8.58 5.79
CA GLY A 111 0.36 -7.80 5.73
C GLY A 111 1.56 -8.67 5.36
N ILE A 112 2.40 -8.22 4.42
CA ILE A 112 3.69 -8.85 4.11
C ILE A 112 4.80 -7.81 4.04
N ASP A 113 6.00 -8.18 4.49
CA ASP A 113 7.18 -7.32 4.48
C ASP A 113 7.53 -6.78 3.09
N GLY A 114 7.51 -7.65 2.08
CA GLY A 114 7.94 -7.24 0.75
C GLY A 114 9.39 -6.80 0.75
N LEU A 115 9.66 -5.66 0.12
CA LEU A 115 11.01 -5.10 -0.01
C LEU A 115 11.28 -3.92 0.92
N SER A 116 10.29 -3.47 1.69
CA SER A 116 10.49 -2.39 2.65
C SER A 116 9.90 -2.68 4.02
N ALA A 117 10.80 -2.88 4.99
CA ALA A 117 10.46 -2.96 6.39
C ALA A 117 9.77 -1.70 6.91
N LYS A 118 10.33 -0.53 6.55
CA LYS A 118 9.88 0.77 7.04
C LYS A 118 8.41 1.05 6.67
N ALA A 119 8.01 0.66 5.45
CA ALA A 119 6.62 0.81 5.02
C ALA A 119 5.64 0.02 5.90
N LEU A 120 6.03 -1.19 6.33
CA LEU A 120 5.20 -2.00 7.20
C LEU A 120 5.17 -1.43 8.62
N ASP A 121 6.34 -1.14 9.19
CA ASP A 121 6.46 -0.62 10.57
C ASP A 121 5.73 0.71 10.78
N GLU A 122 5.73 1.59 9.78
CA GLU A 122 5.13 2.93 9.88
C GLU A 122 3.68 2.97 9.41
N ASN A 123 3.32 2.29 8.32
CA ASN A 123 2.05 2.53 7.64
C ASN A 123 1.06 1.36 7.68
N TYR A 124 1.48 0.11 7.92
CA TYR A 124 0.58 -1.05 7.88
C TYR A 124 -0.55 -0.97 8.91
N ILE A 125 -0.21 -0.85 10.21
CA ILE A 125 -1.22 -0.83 11.28
C ILE A 125 -2.13 0.41 11.18
N PRO A 126 -1.63 1.64 10.97
CA PRO A 126 -2.49 2.81 10.78
C PRO A 126 -3.45 2.67 9.59
N PHE A 127 -2.96 2.15 8.46
CA PHE A 127 -3.80 1.89 7.28
C PHE A 127 -4.87 0.83 7.56
N LEU A 128 -4.47 -0.31 8.14
CA LEU A 128 -5.37 -1.41 8.44
C LEU A 128 -6.47 -0.99 9.42
N LYS A 129 -6.16 -0.13 10.40
CA LYS A 129 -7.15 0.43 11.32
C LYS A 129 -8.24 1.22 10.60
N LEU A 130 -7.86 2.08 9.64
CA LEU A 130 -8.81 2.85 8.83
C LEU A 130 -9.67 1.93 7.95
N LEU A 131 -9.04 0.91 7.35
CA LEU A 131 -9.70 -0.08 6.51
C LEU A 131 -10.73 -0.89 7.33
N MET A 132 -10.33 -1.44 8.48
CA MET A 132 -11.21 -2.23 9.35
C MET A 132 -12.39 -1.42 9.88
N ASN A 133 -12.18 -0.16 10.26
CA ASN A 133 -13.28 0.74 10.67
C ASN A 133 -14.33 0.97 9.58
N SER A 134 -13.93 0.87 8.31
CA SER A 134 -14.83 1.02 7.17
C SER A 134 -15.50 -0.31 6.83
N LEU A 135 -14.74 -1.41 6.86
CA LEU A 135 -15.24 -2.76 6.59
C LEU A 135 -16.24 -3.25 7.65
N SER A 136 -16.11 -2.83 8.91
CA SER A 136 -17.05 -3.20 9.98
C SER A 136 -18.50 -2.83 9.69
N LYS A 137 -18.73 -1.87 8.78
CA LYS A 137 -20.06 -1.41 8.36
C LYS A 137 -20.67 -2.25 7.23
N THR A 138 -19.91 -3.17 6.64
CA THR A 138 -20.30 -3.93 5.45
C THR A 138 -20.91 -5.31 5.78
N GLY A 139 -20.71 -5.81 7.00
CA GLY A 139 -21.15 -7.15 7.40
C GLY A 139 -20.37 -8.30 6.76
N LEU A 140 -19.27 -8.02 6.06
CA LEU A 140 -18.40 -9.04 5.47
C LEU A 140 -17.77 -9.93 6.54
N ARG A 141 -17.74 -11.24 6.28
CA ARG A 141 -17.06 -12.20 7.15
C ARG A 141 -15.56 -12.19 6.85
N ILE A 142 -14.80 -11.55 7.73
CA ILE A 142 -13.34 -11.43 7.62
C ILE A 142 -12.65 -12.65 8.25
N ALA A 143 -11.64 -13.17 7.59
CA ALA A 143 -10.78 -14.25 8.07
C ALA A 143 -9.83 -13.75 9.19
N PRO A 144 -9.05 -14.63 9.85
CA PRO A 144 -7.95 -14.20 10.69
C PRO A 144 -7.06 -13.16 9.99
N LEU A 145 -6.54 -12.20 10.74
CA LEU A 145 -5.59 -11.22 10.22
C LEU A 145 -4.24 -11.91 10.04
N VAL A 146 -3.69 -11.87 8.83
CA VAL A 146 -2.45 -12.58 8.52
C VAL A 146 -1.30 -11.59 8.41
N LEU A 147 -0.18 -11.92 9.04
CA LEU A 147 1.11 -11.27 8.85
C LEU A 147 2.08 -12.33 8.34
N THR A 148 2.73 -12.11 7.20
CA THR A 148 3.66 -13.09 6.62
C THR A 148 5.03 -12.50 6.38
N LYS A 149 6.04 -13.24 6.82
CA LYS A 149 7.44 -12.93 6.61
C LYS A 149 7.92 -13.46 5.26
N TRP A 150 8.78 -12.70 4.60
CA TRP A 150 9.34 -13.04 3.29
C TRP A 150 8.26 -13.32 2.23
N GLY A 151 7.20 -12.52 2.24
CA GLY A 151 6.07 -12.68 1.34
C GLY A 151 6.26 -11.96 0.00
N ARG A 152 5.75 -12.55 -1.07
CA ARG A 152 5.48 -11.89 -2.36
C ARG A 152 3.97 -11.79 -2.53
N VAL A 153 3.49 -10.87 -3.36
CA VAL A 153 2.05 -10.64 -3.57
C VAL A 153 1.25 -11.93 -3.79
N ALA A 154 1.76 -12.87 -4.59
CA ALA A 154 1.05 -14.11 -4.90
C ALA A 154 0.92 -15.09 -3.72
N ILE A 155 1.61 -14.89 -2.58
CA ILE A 155 1.39 -15.69 -1.37
C ILE A 155 -0.02 -15.49 -0.80
N GLY A 156 -0.62 -14.32 -1.08
CA GLY A 156 -2.01 -14.05 -0.75
C GLY A 156 -3.00 -14.92 -1.52
N ASP A 157 -2.57 -15.54 -2.63
CA ASP A 157 -3.40 -16.48 -3.37
C ASP A 157 -3.51 -17.82 -2.63
N GLU A 158 -2.38 -18.38 -2.18
CA GLU A 158 -2.37 -19.62 -1.40
C GLU A 158 -3.08 -19.44 -0.06
N VAL A 159 -2.85 -18.32 0.64
CA VAL A 159 -3.56 -18.03 1.90
C VAL A 159 -5.06 -17.89 1.68
N GLY A 160 -5.48 -17.15 0.64
CA GLY A 160 -6.89 -17.00 0.33
C GLY A 160 -7.55 -18.30 -0.09
N GLU A 161 -6.84 -19.16 -0.83
CA GLU A 161 -7.29 -20.50 -1.22
C GLU A 161 -7.46 -21.41 0.00
N VAL A 162 -6.45 -21.50 0.88
CA VAL A 162 -6.50 -22.36 2.09
C VAL A 162 -7.60 -21.91 3.05
N LEU A 163 -7.77 -20.61 3.25
CA LEU A 163 -8.85 -20.08 4.09
C LEU A 163 -10.22 -20.14 3.40
N ASN A 164 -10.28 -20.47 2.11
CA ASN A 164 -11.50 -20.41 1.29
C ASN A 164 -12.19 -19.02 1.39
N ALA A 165 -11.36 -17.98 1.20
CA ALA A 165 -11.79 -16.58 1.16
C ALA A 165 -12.17 -16.18 -0.28
N LYS A 166 -13.30 -15.45 -0.44
CA LYS A 166 -13.72 -14.94 -1.76
C LYS A 166 -12.79 -13.87 -2.31
N VAL A 167 -12.15 -13.08 -1.44
CA VAL A 167 -11.24 -11.98 -1.80
C VAL A 167 -10.00 -12.02 -0.92
N SER A 168 -8.82 -11.88 -1.53
CA SER A 168 -7.56 -11.67 -0.83
C SER A 168 -7.08 -10.23 -1.01
N VAL A 169 -6.70 -9.59 0.10
CA VAL A 169 -6.12 -8.24 0.13
C VAL A 169 -4.74 -8.30 0.76
N VAL A 170 -3.72 -8.07 -0.04
CA VAL A 170 -2.32 -8.11 0.38
C VAL A 170 -1.78 -6.68 0.47
N MET A 171 -1.42 -6.26 1.68
CA MET A 171 -0.70 -5.03 2.00
C MET A 171 0.79 -5.35 2.06
N ILE A 172 1.58 -4.76 1.17
CA ILE A 172 3.00 -5.08 0.98
C ILE A 172 3.88 -3.84 1.08
N GLY A 173 5.01 -3.94 1.77
CA GLY A 173 6.07 -2.93 1.69
C GLY A 173 6.70 -2.90 0.29
N GLU A 174 6.52 -1.79 -0.42
CA GLU A 174 7.02 -1.65 -1.80
C GLU A 174 8.54 -1.58 -1.84
N ARG A 175 9.11 -1.67 -3.05
CA ARG A 175 10.54 -1.47 -3.23
C ARG A 175 10.93 -0.04 -2.80
N PRO A 176 11.92 0.13 -1.91
CA PRO A 176 12.41 1.45 -1.53
C PRO A 176 12.85 2.25 -2.76
N GLY A 177 12.26 3.44 -2.93
CA GLY A 177 12.74 4.46 -3.85
C GLY A 177 13.95 5.19 -3.27
N LEU A 178 14.60 6.01 -4.09
CA LEU A 178 15.79 6.76 -3.68
C LEU A 178 15.53 7.71 -2.48
N SER A 179 14.29 8.19 -2.33
CA SER A 179 13.88 9.12 -1.29
C SER A 179 12.62 8.67 -0.54
N SER A 180 12.13 7.46 -0.79
CA SER A 180 10.85 6.97 -0.27
C SER A 180 10.95 5.49 0.08
N ALA A 181 11.21 5.19 1.35
CA ALA A 181 11.28 3.82 1.87
C ALA A 181 9.99 3.42 2.60
N ASP A 182 9.05 4.32 2.80
CA ASP A 182 7.84 4.15 3.61
C ASP A 182 6.59 3.76 2.81
N SER A 183 6.72 3.49 1.50
CA SER A 183 5.58 3.25 0.62
C SER A 183 4.95 1.86 0.79
N LEU A 184 3.64 1.82 1.06
CA LEU A 184 2.84 0.60 1.07
C LEU A 184 2.10 0.44 -0.28
N GLY A 185 1.92 -0.80 -0.71
CA GLY A 185 1.06 -1.18 -1.82
C GLY A 185 -0.05 -2.13 -1.35
N VAL A 186 -1.19 -2.12 -2.03
CA VAL A 186 -2.32 -3.02 -1.79
C VAL A 186 -2.67 -3.75 -3.08
N TYR A 187 -2.80 -5.07 -2.98
CA TYR A 187 -3.19 -5.95 -4.08
C TYR A 187 -4.48 -6.68 -3.72
N ILE A 188 -5.46 -6.67 -4.62
CA ILE A 188 -6.78 -7.26 -4.39
C ILE A 188 -7.06 -8.31 -5.46
N THR A 189 -7.34 -9.54 -5.04
CA THR A 189 -7.62 -10.68 -5.91
C THR A 189 -8.98 -11.28 -5.58
N TYR A 190 -9.88 -11.39 -6.56
CA TYR A 190 -11.09 -12.20 -6.46
C TYR A 190 -10.78 -13.68 -6.63
N ARG A 191 -11.38 -14.57 -5.83
CA ARG A 191 -11.12 -16.02 -5.83
C ARG A 191 -9.62 -16.32 -5.93
N PRO A 192 -8.82 -15.88 -4.95
CA PRO A 192 -7.39 -16.18 -4.89
C PRO A 192 -7.17 -17.69 -5.10
N GLN A 193 -6.24 -18.02 -6.00
CA GLN A 193 -5.83 -19.41 -6.25
C GLN A 193 -4.39 -19.42 -6.72
N VAL A 194 -3.63 -20.41 -6.27
CA VAL A 194 -2.28 -20.68 -6.76
C VAL A 194 -2.29 -20.77 -8.30
N GLY A 195 -1.31 -20.11 -8.92
CA GLY A 195 -1.17 -20.08 -10.38
C GLY A 195 -1.78 -18.83 -11.02
N LYS A 196 -2.50 -17.99 -10.26
CA LYS A 196 -2.90 -16.67 -10.73
C LYS A 196 -1.71 -15.76 -11.02
N THR A 197 -1.91 -14.93 -12.03
CA THR A 197 -0.94 -14.00 -12.59
C THR A 197 -1.32 -12.54 -12.26
N ASP A 198 -0.39 -11.60 -12.46
CA ASP A 198 -0.49 -10.21 -11.99
C ASP A 198 -1.68 -9.45 -12.60
N GLU A 199 -2.09 -9.78 -13.82
CA GLU A 199 -3.27 -9.20 -14.47
C GLU A 199 -4.58 -9.51 -13.75
N SER A 200 -4.62 -10.50 -12.85
CA SER A 200 -5.80 -10.85 -12.05
C SER A 200 -5.96 -9.98 -10.80
N ARG A 201 -5.02 -9.05 -10.52
CA ARG A 201 -4.95 -8.31 -9.26
C ARG A 201 -5.14 -6.81 -9.49
N ASN A 202 -6.05 -6.18 -8.77
CA ASN A 202 -6.08 -4.72 -8.70
C ASN A 202 -4.94 -4.24 -7.81
N CYS A 203 -4.30 -3.12 -8.16
CA CYS A 203 -3.19 -2.55 -7.41
C CYS A 203 -3.50 -1.11 -7.00
N ILE A 204 -3.29 -0.79 -5.72
CA ILE A 204 -3.19 0.58 -5.21
C ILE A 204 -1.76 0.73 -4.70
N SER A 205 -0.99 1.64 -5.28
CA SER A 205 0.42 1.85 -4.95
C SER A 205 0.66 3.20 -4.28
N ASN A 206 1.89 3.41 -3.82
CA ASN A 206 2.35 4.71 -3.32
C ASN A 206 1.55 5.23 -2.11
N ILE A 207 1.10 4.32 -1.24
CA ILE A 207 0.34 4.64 -0.04
C ILE A 207 1.31 5.11 1.05
N ARG A 208 1.36 6.41 1.29
CA ARG A 208 2.26 7.10 2.23
C ARG A 208 1.82 8.55 2.43
N PRO A 209 2.30 9.26 3.48
CA PRO A 209 1.95 10.65 3.71
C PRO A 209 2.23 11.60 2.53
N ASP A 210 3.35 11.41 1.83
CA ASP A 210 3.72 12.22 0.65
C ASP A 210 3.16 11.66 -0.68
N GLY A 211 2.27 10.67 -0.61
CA GLY A 211 1.71 9.95 -1.76
C GLY A 211 0.19 9.90 -1.68
N LEU A 212 -0.38 8.72 -1.90
CA LEU A 212 -1.78 8.49 -1.59
C LEU A 212 -1.94 8.36 -0.08
N VAL A 213 -2.57 9.35 0.54
CA VAL A 213 -2.77 9.37 2.00
C VAL A 213 -3.60 8.17 2.46
N LEU A 214 -3.34 7.71 3.69
CA LEU A 214 -3.89 6.45 4.20
C LEU A 214 -5.43 6.40 4.17
N GLU A 215 -6.10 7.51 4.48
CA GLU A 215 -7.56 7.60 4.46
C GLU A 215 -8.14 7.42 3.06
N SER A 216 -7.58 8.10 2.07
CA SER A 216 -7.98 7.98 0.66
C SER A 216 -7.68 6.60 0.10
N ALA A 217 -6.54 6.01 0.48
CA ALA A 217 -6.20 4.63 0.14
C ALA A 217 -7.18 3.62 0.76
N ALA A 218 -7.56 3.80 2.02
CA ALA A 218 -8.51 2.91 2.70
C ALA A 218 -9.90 2.99 2.04
N ASN A 219 -10.38 4.21 1.77
CA ASN A 219 -11.64 4.42 1.05
C ASN A 219 -11.64 3.78 -0.34
N LYS A 220 -10.53 3.91 -1.08
CA LYS A 220 -10.35 3.27 -2.39
C LYS A 220 -10.33 1.74 -2.28
N THR A 221 -9.66 1.21 -1.25
CA THR A 221 -9.60 -0.23 -1.00
C THR A 221 -10.98 -0.81 -0.72
N VAL A 222 -11.79 -0.14 0.12
CA VAL A 222 -13.17 -0.57 0.42
C VAL A 222 -14.05 -0.54 -0.83
N TYR A 223 -13.94 0.52 -1.64
CA TYR A 223 -14.63 0.61 -2.92
C TYR A 223 -14.28 -0.59 -3.82
N LEU A 224 -12.99 -0.85 -4.04
CA LEU A 224 -12.57 -1.97 -4.88
C LEU A 224 -13.02 -3.32 -4.32
N ILE A 225 -12.93 -3.56 -3.00
CA ILE A 225 -13.45 -4.79 -2.37
C ILE A 225 -14.95 -4.95 -2.67
N THR A 226 -15.72 -3.87 -2.55
CA THR A 226 -17.16 -3.87 -2.81
C THR A 226 -17.46 -4.24 -4.27
N GLU A 227 -16.77 -3.60 -5.22
CA GLU A 227 -16.93 -3.89 -6.65
C GLU A 227 -16.46 -5.31 -7.01
N VAL A 228 -15.36 -5.78 -6.43
CA VAL A 228 -14.87 -7.15 -6.61
C VAL A 228 -15.93 -8.16 -6.20
N ILE A 229 -16.57 -7.97 -5.04
CA ILE A 229 -17.58 -8.90 -4.52
C ILE A 229 -18.86 -8.84 -5.38
N GLN A 230 -19.31 -7.65 -5.73
CA GLN A 230 -20.53 -7.45 -6.51
C GLN A 230 -20.41 -7.97 -7.94
N ARG A 231 -19.31 -7.61 -8.62
CA ARG A 231 -19.09 -7.95 -10.03
C ARG A 231 -18.39 -9.30 -10.22
N LYS A 232 -17.81 -9.88 -9.15
CA LYS A 232 -17.10 -11.17 -9.17
C LYS A 232 -15.92 -11.18 -10.14
N LEU A 233 -15.18 -10.09 -10.19
CA LEU A 233 -14.04 -9.88 -11.07
C LEU A 233 -13.00 -8.96 -10.40
N SER A 234 -11.72 -9.15 -10.76
CA SER A 234 -10.59 -8.34 -10.27
C SER A 234 -9.55 -8.18 -11.38
N GLY A 235 -8.51 -7.39 -11.12
CA GLY A 235 -7.43 -7.15 -12.05
C GLY A 235 -7.86 -6.30 -13.23
N VAL A 236 -7.37 -6.63 -14.42
CA VAL A 236 -7.67 -5.87 -15.65
C VAL A 236 -9.16 -5.84 -16.01
N GLY A 237 -9.94 -6.80 -15.50
CA GLY A 237 -11.39 -6.84 -15.66
C GLY A 237 -12.14 -5.82 -14.79
N LEU A 238 -11.53 -5.32 -13.71
CA LEU A 238 -12.13 -4.35 -12.80
C LEU A 238 -11.42 -3.00 -12.88
N LYS A 239 -12.11 -1.99 -13.42
CA LYS A 239 -11.58 -0.62 -13.49
C LYS A 239 -11.95 0.16 -12.22
N ASP A 240 -11.05 1.06 -11.81
CA ASP A 240 -11.35 2.05 -10.77
C ASP A 240 -12.20 3.18 -11.40
N GLU A 241 -13.48 3.22 -11.05
CA GLU A 241 -14.44 4.22 -11.52
C GLU A 241 -14.70 5.30 -10.46
N MET A 242 -13.93 5.33 -9.36
CA MET A 242 -14.08 6.42 -8.40
C MET A 242 -13.63 7.75 -9.01
N ALA A 243 -14.34 8.83 -8.67
CA ALA A 243 -13.87 10.17 -9.01
C ALA A 243 -12.43 10.39 -8.49
N PRO A 244 -11.55 11.03 -9.28
CA PRO A 244 -10.22 11.43 -8.83
C PRO A 244 -10.30 12.25 -7.53
N GLU A 245 -9.32 12.08 -6.64
CA GLU A 245 -9.33 12.71 -5.32
C GLU A 245 -9.46 14.24 -5.37
N PHE A 246 -8.80 14.87 -6.34
CA PHE A 246 -8.86 16.33 -6.55
C PHE A 246 -10.23 16.83 -7.05
N LEU A 247 -11.12 15.93 -7.50
CA LEU A 247 -12.50 16.25 -7.87
C LEU A 247 -13.52 15.87 -6.80
N ARG A 248 -13.12 15.16 -5.74
CA ARG A 248 -14.01 14.85 -4.62
C ARG A 248 -14.19 16.12 -3.80
N GLU A 249 -15.40 16.65 -3.75
CA GLU A 249 -15.72 17.82 -2.93
C GLU A 249 -15.23 17.59 -1.50
N LYS A 250 -14.35 18.47 -1.01
CA LYS A 250 -14.04 18.52 0.42
C LYS A 250 -15.36 18.77 1.12
N LYS A 251 -15.83 17.81 1.92
CA LYS A 251 -16.94 18.04 2.86
C LYS A 251 -16.67 19.36 3.58
N GLU A 252 -17.62 20.28 3.47
CA GLU A 252 -17.47 21.69 3.83
C GLU A 252 -16.88 21.86 5.23
N GLY A 253 -15.75 22.56 5.28
CA GLY A 253 -15.08 22.91 6.52
C GLY A 253 -13.97 23.95 6.38
N THR A 254 -13.82 24.62 5.23
CA THR A 254 -13.04 25.86 5.11
C THR A 254 -13.44 26.58 3.82
N ARG A 255 -14.33 27.57 3.91
CA ARG A 255 -14.51 28.55 2.83
C ARG A 255 -13.23 29.37 2.75
N MET A 256 -12.35 29.08 1.79
CA MET A 256 -11.45 30.11 1.28
C MET A 256 -12.25 30.94 0.26
N VAL A 257 -12.62 32.14 0.67
CA VAL A 257 -13.17 33.16 -0.21
C VAL A 257 -12.04 33.56 -1.17
N LEU A 258 -12.09 33.06 -2.40
CA LEU A 258 -11.33 33.66 -3.50
C LEU A 258 -12.04 34.97 -3.85
N GLY A 259 -11.33 36.08 -3.61
CA GLY A 259 -11.80 37.43 -3.85
C GLY A 259 -12.35 37.58 -5.27
N SER A 260 -13.58 38.06 -5.35
CA SER A 260 -14.23 38.55 -6.56
C SER A 260 -13.40 39.69 -7.15
N GLY A 261 -12.69 39.43 -8.24
CA GLY A 261 -12.17 40.47 -9.11
C GLY A 261 -13.33 41.10 -9.86
N GLU A 262 -13.85 42.22 -9.35
CA GLU A 262 -14.71 43.11 -10.12
C GLU A 262 -13.88 43.73 -11.26
N VAL A 263 -14.28 43.46 -12.49
CA VAL A 263 -13.82 44.17 -13.68
C VAL A 263 -14.68 45.44 -13.78
N PRO A 264 -14.13 46.67 -13.70
CA PRO A 264 -14.93 47.86 -13.93
C PRO A 264 -15.16 48.01 -15.43
N SER A 265 -16.38 47.68 -15.85
CA SER A 265 -16.96 48.12 -17.11
C SER A 265 -17.20 49.63 -17.01
N GLN A 266 -16.38 50.45 -17.66
CA GLN A 266 -16.77 51.81 -18.02
C GLN A 266 -16.69 52.00 -19.54
N ARG A 267 -17.86 52.00 -20.18
CA ARG A 267 -18.12 52.67 -21.46
C ARG A 267 -19.05 53.85 -21.21
N SER A 268 -18.51 55.04 -21.51
CA SER A 268 -19.16 56.23 -22.10
C SER A 268 -20.33 56.92 -21.36
N LYS A 269 -20.13 58.22 -21.07
CA LYS A 269 -20.95 59.31 -21.64
C LYS A 269 -20.31 60.69 -21.44
N LYS A 270 -20.33 61.46 -22.55
CA LYS A 270 -19.82 62.81 -22.83
C LYS A 270 -18.33 62.94 -23.08
#